data_AF-A7M6B9-F1
#
_entry.id   AF-A7M6B9-F1
#
_cell.length_a   1.000
_cell.length_b   1.000
_cell.length_c   1.000
_cell.angle_alpha   90.00
_cell.angle_beta   90.00
_cell.angle_gamma   90.00
#
_symmetry.space_group_name_H-M   'P 1'
#
loop_
_entity.id
_entity.type
_entity.pdbx_description
1 polymer ?
#
loop_
_entity_poly.entity_id
_entity_poly.type
_entity_poly.pdbx_seq_one_letter_code
_entity_poly.pdbx_strand_id
1 'polypeptide(L)'
;SGPVARFMIQGAKSYKWIVAEAAKKRLGMDRIKERVFIGQSLVNDKNDPNRIAGAVGFSVREHKVYVYKAKAILLAAGGCVNIFRPRSVGEGTGRAWYPVWNAGSTYAMAAEAGAELTMMENRFVPARFKDGYGPVGAWFLLFKAQAVNAFGEVYMQRNKDLLNEYPPYGQAAVPASCLRNHLMLKEMKEGRGPIYMDTVTALAKLRETLSPREVKHLEAEA
;
A
#
# COMPACT_ATOMS: atom_id res chain seq x y z
N SER A 1 29.66 13.37 13.42
CA SER A 1 28.52 13.01 12.56
C SER A 1 28.66 11.55 12.15
N GLY A 2 28.00 10.64 12.89
CA GLY A 2 28.09 9.20 12.62
C GLY A 2 27.45 8.82 11.29
N PRO A 3 27.87 7.72 10.65
CA PRO A 3 27.24 7.26 9.43
C PRO A 3 25.79 6.89 9.73
N VAL A 4 24.84 7.60 9.11
CA VAL A 4 23.44 7.19 9.10
C VAL A 4 23.41 5.85 8.38
N ALA A 5 23.34 4.77 9.14
CA ALA A 5 23.26 3.43 8.59
C ALA A 5 21.95 3.34 7.78
N ARG A 6 22.06 3.41 6.45
CA ARG A 6 20.96 3.16 5.51
C ARG A 6 20.73 1.66 5.48
N PHE A 7 20.10 1.12 6.52
CA PHE A 7 19.64 -0.27 6.49
C PHE A 7 18.39 -0.37 5.62
N MET A 8 18.59 -0.52 4.31
CA MET A 8 17.58 -1.08 3.41
C MET A 8 17.44 -2.56 3.77
N ILE A 9 16.19 -3.05 3.92
CA ILE A 9 15.97 -4.45 4.24
C ILE A 9 16.38 -5.31 3.04
N GLN A 10 17.58 -5.89 3.13
CA GLN A 10 18.11 -6.87 2.19
C GLN A 10 17.37 -8.21 2.41
N GLY A 11 16.12 -8.27 1.92
CA GLY A 11 15.25 -9.41 2.20
C GLY A 11 13.79 -9.27 1.78
N ALA A 12 13.40 -8.17 1.11
CA ALA A 12 12.01 -7.95 0.68
C ALA A 12 11.40 -9.14 -0.09
N LYS A 13 12.22 -9.90 -0.82
CA LYS A 13 11.80 -11.11 -1.57
C LYS A 13 11.29 -12.25 -0.67
N SER A 14 11.89 -12.43 0.52
CA SER A 14 11.58 -13.54 1.43
C SER A 14 10.87 -13.09 2.71
N TYR A 15 10.52 -11.80 2.82
CA TYR A 15 9.96 -11.23 4.04
C TYR A 15 8.70 -11.99 4.52
N LYS A 16 7.77 -12.27 3.60
CA LYS A 16 6.57 -13.06 3.91
C LYS A 16 6.88 -14.50 4.30
N TRP A 17 7.93 -15.09 3.73
CA TRP A 17 8.35 -16.46 4.07
C TRP A 17 8.89 -16.53 5.50
N ILE A 18 9.77 -15.59 5.87
CA ILE A 18 10.36 -15.52 7.21
C ILE A 18 9.26 -15.37 8.27
N VAL A 19 8.31 -14.45 8.06
CA VAL A 19 7.20 -14.24 9.01
C VAL A 19 6.25 -15.46 9.03
N ALA A 20 5.96 -16.06 7.87
CA ALA A 20 5.10 -17.25 7.81
C ALA A 20 5.73 -18.46 8.50
N GLU A 21 7.04 -18.65 8.36
CA GLU A 21 7.76 -19.73 9.02
C GLU A 21 7.74 -19.58 10.53
N ALA A 22 7.93 -18.36 11.04
CA ALA A 22 7.81 -18.07 12.47
C ALA A 22 6.40 -18.38 13.01
N ALA A 23 5.35 -17.95 12.30
CA ALA A 23 3.96 -18.24 12.67
C ALA A 23 3.67 -19.76 12.64
N LYS A 24 4.13 -20.46 11.60
CA LYS A 24 3.98 -21.91 11.46
C LYS A 24 4.68 -22.67 12.59
N LYS A 25 5.91 -22.30 12.95
CA LYS A 25 6.66 -22.89 14.07
C LYS A 25 5.93 -22.69 15.40
N ARG A 26 5.27 -21.54 15.60
CA ARG A 26 4.59 -21.22 16.85
C ARG A 26 3.21 -21.89 16.99
N LEU A 27 2.44 -21.94 15.92
CA LEU A 27 1.05 -22.42 15.95
C LEU A 27 0.91 -23.92 15.69
N GLY A 28 1.83 -24.51 14.92
CA GLY A 28 1.66 -25.86 14.38
C GLY A 28 0.76 -25.89 13.13
N MET A 29 0.98 -26.86 12.24
CA MET A 29 0.21 -27.01 11.00
C MET A 29 -1.23 -27.50 11.23
N ASP A 30 -1.47 -28.18 12.35
CA ASP A 30 -2.79 -28.67 12.77
C ASP A 30 -3.79 -27.52 13.01
N ARG A 31 -3.30 -26.34 13.40
CA ARG A 31 -4.11 -25.14 13.67
C ARG A 31 -4.19 -24.18 12.50
N ILE A 32 -3.53 -24.50 11.37
CA ILE A 32 -3.50 -23.66 10.18
C ILE A 32 -4.28 -24.34 9.07
N LYS A 33 -5.35 -23.70 8.63
CA LYS A 33 -6.14 -24.14 7.47
C LYS A 33 -5.95 -23.17 6.32
N GLU A 34 -5.39 -23.67 5.23
CA GLU A 34 -5.22 -22.91 3.99
C GLU A 34 -6.33 -23.23 3.00
N ARG A 35 -6.50 -22.37 1.98
CA ARG A 35 -7.51 -22.55 0.91
C ARG A 35 -8.96 -22.64 1.42
N VAL A 36 -9.23 -22.04 2.58
CA VAL A 36 -10.58 -21.82 3.10
C VAL A 36 -10.88 -20.34 3.01
N PHE A 37 -11.96 -19.98 2.31
CA PHE A 37 -12.44 -18.62 2.23
C PHE A 37 -13.52 -18.38 3.27
N ILE A 38 -13.33 -17.39 4.15
CA ILE A 38 -14.34 -16.93 5.10
C ILE A 38 -15.12 -15.81 4.41
N GLY A 39 -16.26 -16.16 3.81
CA GLY A 39 -17.12 -15.21 3.10
C GLY A 39 -18.25 -14.73 3.99
N GLN A 40 -18.22 -13.45 4.39
CA GLN A 40 -19.37 -12.69 4.93
C GLN A 40 -20.18 -13.36 6.05
N SER A 41 -19.56 -14.14 6.92
CA SER A 41 -20.34 -14.92 7.89
C SER A 41 -19.65 -14.99 9.24
N LEU A 42 -19.49 -13.82 9.86
CA LEU A 42 -19.39 -13.76 11.30
C LEU A 42 -20.76 -14.08 11.89
N VAL A 43 -20.78 -14.96 12.88
CA VAL A 43 -22.01 -15.40 13.54
C VAL A 43 -21.99 -14.85 14.95
N ASN A 44 -22.96 -13.99 15.26
CA ASN A 44 -23.15 -13.48 16.62
C ASN A 44 -23.83 -14.53 17.51
N ASP A 45 -23.70 -14.36 18.81
CA ASP A 45 -24.29 -15.26 19.80
C ASP A 45 -25.81 -15.21 19.73
N LYS A 46 -26.45 -16.36 19.98
CA LYS A 46 -27.91 -16.47 19.94
C LYS A 46 -28.57 -15.62 21.03
N ASN A 47 -27.91 -15.47 22.18
CA ASN A 47 -28.44 -14.81 23.35
C ASN A 47 -27.94 -13.36 23.48
N ASP A 48 -26.79 -13.04 22.88
CA ASP A 48 -26.21 -11.70 22.89
C ASP A 48 -25.84 -11.25 21.46
N PRO A 49 -26.65 -10.36 20.84
CA PRO A 49 -26.44 -9.93 19.47
C PRO A 49 -25.14 -9.12 19.27
N ASN A 50 -24.52 -8.62 20.35
CA ASN A 50 -23.26 -7.86 20.29
C ASN A 50 -22.03 -8.73 20.51
N ARG A 51 -22.21 -10.04 20.76
CA ARG A 51 -21.12 -10.97 21.02
C ARG A 51 -20.88 -11.86 19.82
N ILE A 52 -19.62 -12.07 19.45
CA ILE A 52 -19.25 -13.03 18.42
C ILE A 52 -19.28 -14.48 18.94
N ALA A 53 -19.80 -15.40 18.15
CA ALA A 53 -19.87 -16.83 18.43
C ALA A 53 -19.07 -17.69 17.43
N GLY A 54 -18.82 -17.19 16.23
CA GLY A 54 -18.12 -17.99 15.23
C GLY A 54 -17.94 -17.34 13.86
N ALA A 55 -17.40 -18.12 12.94
CA ALA A 55 -17.28 -17.77 11.53
C ALA A 55 -17.62 -18.97 10.63
N VAL A 56 -18.19 -18.70 9.46
CA VAL A 56 -18.45 -19.73 8.44
C VAL A 56 -17.62 -19.44 7.20
N GLY A 57 -17.10 -20.51 6.59
CA GLY A 57 -16.37 -20.42 5.33
C GLY A 57 -16.44 -21.72 4.54
N PHE A 58 -15.89 -21.72 3.34
CA PHE A 58 -15.88 -22.88 2.47
C PHE A 58 -14.51 -23.10 1.85
N SER A 59 -14.21 -24.35 1.50
CA SER A 59 -12.98 -24.69 0.78
C SER A 59 -13.08 -24.27 -0.67
N VAL A 60 -12.00 -23.69 -1.20
CA VAL A 60 -11.86 -23.39 -2.64
C VAL A 60 -11.16 -24.54 -3.41
N ARG A 61 -11.07 -25.71 -2.79
CA ARG A 61 -10.45 -26.93 -3.35
C ARG A 61 -11.33 -28.17 -3.24
N GLU A 62 -12.24 -28.18 -2.28
CA GLU A 62 -13.09 -29.33 -1.97
C GLU A 62 -14.51 -28.84 -1.69
N HIS A 63 -15.51 -29.70 -1.86
CA HIS A 63 -16.90 -29.40 -1.51
C HIS A 63 -17.14 -29.52 0.00
N LYS A 64 -16.46 -28.68 0.79
CA LYS A 64 -16.55 -28.67 2.26
C LYS A 64 -16.87 -27.27 2.77
N VAL A 65 -17.86 -27.21 3.66
CA VAL A 65 -18.19 -26.03 4.46
C VAL A 65 -17.58 -26.20 5.84
N TYR A 66 -16.93 -25.14 6.34
CA TYR A 66 -16.35 -25.07 7.67
C TYR A 66 -17.17 -24.12 8.54
N VAL A 67 -17.56 -24.61 9.71
CA VAL A 67 -18.17 -23.81 10.77
C VAL A 67 -17.19 -23.75 11.93
N TYR A 68 -16.68 -22.56 12.22
CA TYR A 68 -15.77 -22.29 13.32
C TYR A 68 -16.55 -21.71 14.48
N LYS A 69 -16.49 -22.38 15.64
CA LYS A 69 -16.97 -21.82 16.90
C LYS A 69 -15.78 -21.25 17.66
N ALA A 70 -15.84 -19.98 18.03
CA ALA A 70 -14.73 -19.28 18.67
C ALA A 70 -15.23 -18.27 19.70
N LYS A 71 -14.47 -18.09 20.78
CA LYS A 71 -14.79 -17.09 21.81
C LYS A 71 -14.36 -15.67 21.42
N ALA A 72 -13.36 -15.58 20.53
CA ALA A 72 -12.80 -14.33 20.02
C ALA A 72 -12.34 -14.57 18.58
N ILE A 73 -12.51 -13.56 17.71
CA ILE A 73 -12.14 -13.61 16.30
C ILE A 73 -11.34 -12.35 15.96
N LEU A 74 -10.21 -12.53 15.30
CA LEU A 74 -9.39 -11.43 14.78
C LEU A 74 -9.59 -11.31 13.27
N LEU A 75 -10.04 -10.13 12.82
CA LEU A 75 -10.20 -9.84 11.40
C LEU A 75 -8.90 -9.30 10.81
N ALA A 76 -8.22 -10.13 10.02
CA ALA A 76 -6.95 -9.81 9.39
C ALA A 76 -6.96 -10.13 7.88
N ALA A 77 -8.05 -9.81 7.19
CA ALA A 77 -8.24 -10.11 5.75
C ALA A 77 -7.78 -8.97 4.82
N GLY A 78 -6.99 -8.02 5.32
CA GLY A 78 -6.46 -6.89 4.54
C GLY A 78 -7.50 -5.79 4.29
N GLY A 79 -7.14 -4.87 3.37
CA GLY A 79 -7.99 -3.76 2.96
C GLY A 79 -8.94 -4.11 1.81
N CYS A 80 -9.23 -3.13 0.95
CA CYS A 80 -10.08 -3.32 -0.22
C CYS A 80 -9.49 -2.68 -1.48
N VAL A 81 -9.53 -3.38 -2.60
CA VAL A 81 -9.10 -2.92 -3.93
C VAL A 81 -10.15 -3.26 -4.98
N ASN A 82 -9.98 -2.75 -6.21
CA ASN A 82 -10.89 -2.95 -7.34
C ASN A 82 -12.34 -2.47 -7.11
N ILE A 83 -12.60 -1.65 -6.08
CA ILE A 83 -13.87 -0.92 -5.93
C ILE A 83 -14.01 0.17 -7.01
N PHE A 84 -12.88 0.80 -7.37
CA PHE A 84 -12.83 1.83 -8.40
C PHE A 84 -12.27 1.26 -9.70
N ARG A 85 -12.76 1.76 -10.84
CA ARG A 85 -12.24 1.37 -12.16
C ARG A 85 -10.74 1.75 -12.26
N PRO A 86 -9.84 0.78 -12.52
CA PRO A 86 -8.41 1.05 -12.68
C PRO A 86 -8.11 1.82 -13.97
N ARG A 87 -6.89 2.35 -14.10
CA ARG A 87 -6.46 3.09 -15.30
C ARG A 87 -6.26 2.19 -16.52
N SER A 88 -5.87 0.94 -16.31
CA SER A 88 -5.75 -0.07 -17.35
C SER A 88 -6.92 -1.04 -17.25
N VAL A 89 -7.72 -1.13 -18.32
CA VAL A 89 -8.85 -2.06 -18.45
C VAL A 89 -8.44 -3.19 -19.41
N GLY A 90 -8.72 -4.45 -19.05
CA GLY A 90 -8.18 -5.65 -19.71
C GLY A 90 -7.25 -6.43 -18.79
N GLU A 91 -6.15 -7.00 -19.30
CA GLU A 91 -5.18 -7.76 -18.47
C GLU A 91 -4.56 -6.89 -17.37
N GLY A 92 -4.38 -5.60 -17.64
CA GLY A 92 -3.87 -4.63 -16.68
C GLY A 92 -4.75 -4.41 -15.44
N THR A 93 -5.98 -4.91 -15.43
CA THR A 93 -6.87 -4.85 -14.25
C THR A 93 -6.26 -5.60 -13.05
N GLY A 94 -5.47 -6.65 -13.31
CA GLY A 94 -4.76 -7.39 -12.26
C GLY A 94 -3.62 -6.59 -11.60
N ARG A 95 -3.21 -5.47 -12.20
CA ARG A 95 -2.07 -4.65 -11.74
C ARG A 95 -2.56 -3.48 -10.90
N ALA A 96 -3.19 -3.76 -9.76
CA ALA A 96 -3.43 -2.76 -8.74
C ALA A 96 -2.16 -2.49 -7.92
N TRP A 97 -1.99 -1.27 -7.40
CA TRP A 97 -0.86 -0.93 -6.50
C TRP A 97 -0.94 -1.71 -5.17
N TYR A 98 -2.15 -1.84 -4.63
CA TYR A 98 -2.42 -2.62 -3.42
C TYR A 98 -2.85 -4.04 -3.80
N PRO A 99 -2.67 -5.07 -2.95
CA PRO A 99 -2.84 -6.46 -3.35
C PRO A 99 -4.22 -6.77 -3.93
N VAL A 100 -4.25 -7.28 -5.17
CA VAL A 100 -5.47 -7.50 -5.98
C VAL A 100 -6.49 -8.44 -5.32
N TRP A 101 -6.02 -9.34 -4.46
CA TRP A 101 -6.85 -10.32 -3.74
C TRP A 101 -7.58 -9.73 -2.52
N ASN A 102 -7.32 -8.48 -2.15
CA ASN A 102 -7.98 -7.83 -1.01
C ASN A 102 -9.37 -7.31 -1.43
N ALA A 103 -10.41 -8.11 -1.23
CA ALA A 103 -11.79 -7.79 -1.61
C ALA A 103 -12.59 -7.01 -0.56
N GLY A 104 -11.95 -6.51 0.51
CA GLY A 104 -12.66 -5.79 1.58
C GLY A 104 -13.40 -6.68 2.56
N SER A 105 -13.07 -7.98 2.61
CA SER A 105 -13.71 -8.94 3.53
C SER A 105 -13.65 -8.51 4.99
N THR A 106 -12.56 -7.85 5.42
CA THR A 106 -12.43 -7.29 6.78
C THR A 106 -13.57 -6.32 7.10
N TYR A 107 -13.85 -5.39 6.19
CA TYR A 107 -14.84 -4.33 6.42
C TYR A 107 -16.27 -4.86 6.32
N ALA A 108 -16.55 -5.69 5.31
CA ALA A 108 -17.87 -6.27 5.12
C ALA A 108 -18.28 -7.15 6.31
N MET A 109 -17.39 -8.05 6.75
CA MET A 109 -17.66 -8.92 7.89
C MET A 109 -17.85 -8.14 9.19
N ALA A 110 -17.05 -7.09 9.42
CA ALA A 110 -17.18 -6.24 10.60
C ALA A 110 -18.52 -5.48 10.60
N ALA A 111 -18.88 -4.87 9.46
CA ALA A 111 -20.13 -4.14 9.30
C ALA A 111 -21.36 -5.03 9.51
N GLU A 112 -21.37 -6.21 8.89
CA GLU A 112 -22.47 -7.18 9.00
C GLU A 112 -22.63 -7.73 10.43
N ALA A 113 -21.52 -7.87 11.17
CA ALA A 113 -21.55 -8.25 12.57
C ALA A 113 -22.02 -7.12 13.52
N GLY A 114 -22.22 -5.90 13.00
CA GLY A 114 -22.62 -4.73 13.79
C GLY A 114 -21.45 -3.99 14.47
N ALA A 115 -20.21 -4.22 14.03
CA ALA A 115 -19.06 -3.49 14.57
C ALA A 115 -19.01 -2.06 14.02
N GLU A 116 -18.65 -1.11 14.87
CA GLU A 116 -18.46 0.29 14.47
C GLU A 116 -17.28 0.42 13.50
N LEU A 117 -17.54 1.06 12.35
CA LEU A 117 -16.51 1.43 11.39
C LEU A 117 -16.18 2.91 11.54
N THR A 118 -14.91 3.27 11.38
CA THR A 118 -14.43 4.65 11.51
C THR A 118 -13.61 5.05 10.29
N MET A 119 -13.67 6.33 9.92
CA MET A 119 -12.90 6.94 8.82
C MET A 119 -13.05 6.20 7.47
N MET A 120 -14.23 5.66 7.17
CA MET A 120 -14.47 4.87 5.95
C MET A 120 -14.43 5.71 4.66
N GLU A 121 -14.55 7.03 4.78
CA GLU A 121 -14.37 8.01 3.71
C GLU A 121 -12.89 8.23 3.35
N ASN A 122 -11.96 7.88 4.24
CA ASN A 122 -10.54 8.03 4.00
C ASN A 122 -10.05 6.99 2.97
N ARG A 123 -9.59 7.49 1.83
CA ARG A 123 -9.02 6.67 0.75
C ARG A 123 -7.58 7.05 0.48
N PHE A 124 -6.77 6.04 0.19
CA PHE A 124 -5.39 6.24 -0.19
C PHE A 124 -5.22 6.17 -1.72
N VAL A 125 -4.85 7.30 -2.33
CA VAL A 125 -4.53 7.39 -3.77
C VAL A 125 -3.02 7.45 -3.94
N PRO A 126 -2.35 6.36 -4.32
CA PRO A 126 -0.90 6.32 -4.44
C PRO A 126 -0.43 7.01 -5.73
N ALA A 127 0.49 7.98 -5.60
CA ALA A 127 1.28 8.47 -6.73
C ALA A 127 2.50 7.56 -6.92
N ARG A 128 2.59 6.90 -8.08
CA ARG A 128 3.60 5.88 -8.41
C ARG A 128 4.01 6.01 -9.87
N PHE A 129 5.01 5.22 -10.28
CA PHE A 129 5.31 5.05 -11.70
C PHE A 129 4.08 4.59 -12.46
N LYS A 130 3.85 5.22 -13.61
CA LYS A 130 2.69 4.99 -14.46
C LYS A 130 2.60 3.50 -14.85
N ASP A 131 1.38 2.97 -14.86
CA ASP A 131 0.99 1.60 -15.22
C ASP A 131 1.52 0.48 -14.31
N GLY A 132 2.84 0.39 -14.12
CA GLY A 132 3.46 -0.64 -13.28
C GLY A 132 3.32 -0.43 -11.77
N TYR A 133 3.00 0.80 -11.35
CA TYR A 133 2.84 1.22 -9.95
C TYR A 133 4.05 0.92 -9.04
N GLY A 134 5.26 0.99 -9.61
CA GLY A 134 6.52 0.81 -8.89
C GLY A 134 6.71 1.81 -7.74
N PRO A 135 7.48 1.45 -6.70
CA PRO A 135 7.68 2.30 -5.54
C PRO A 135 8.50 3.55 -5.90
N VAL A 136 8.06 4.70 -5.39
CA VAL A 136 8.75 5.99 -5.59
C VAL A 136 9.50 6.48 -4.35
N GLY A 137 9.30 5.81 -3.20
CA GLY A 137 9.86 6.24 -1.92
C GLY A 137 11.39 6.26 -1.93
N ALA A 138 12.03 5.22 -2.45
CA ALA A 138 13.49 5.17 -2.61
C ALA A 138 14.00 6.28 -3.52
N TRP A 139 13.32 6.51 -4.67
CA TRP A 139 13.66 7.57 -5.61
C TRP A 139 13.66 8.96 -4.98
N PHE A 140 12.62 9.32 -4.24
CA PHE A 140 12.57 10.63 -3.59
C PHE A 140 13.50 10.75 -2.38
N LEU A 141 13.55 9.72 -1.51
CA LEU A 141 14.23 9.82 -0.22
C LEU A 141 15.73 9.51 -0.30
N LEU A 142 16.09 8.44 -1.01
CA LEU A 142 17.48 7.98 -1.13
C LEU A 142 18.17 8.60 -2.32
N PHE A 143 17.53 8.51 -3.50
CA PHE A 143 18.14 8.96 -4.74
C PHE A 143 17.97 10.46 -5.00
N LYS A 144 17.17 11.15 -4.16
CA LYS A 144 16.86 12.59 -4.28
C LYS A 144 16.35 12.98 -5.67
N ALA A 145 15.69 12.04 -6.36
CA ALA A 145 15.08 12.27 -7.65
C ALA A 145 13.97 13.31 -7.53
N GLN A 146 13.83 14.14 -8.57
CA GLN A 146 12.78 15.14 -8.65
C GLN A 146 11.67 14.66 -9.58
N ALA A 147 10.45 15.09 -9.29
CA ALA A 147 9.31 14.88 -10.16
C ALA A 147 8.97 16.21 -10.86
N VAL A 148 9.02 16.18 -12.19
CA VAL A 148 8.91 17.34 -13.07
C VAL A 148 7.70 17.19 -14.00
N ASN A 149 7.13 18.31 -14.43
CA ASN A 149 6.08 18.33 -15.46
C ASN A 149 6.69 18.21 -16.87
N ALA A 150 5.85 18.23 -17.91
CA ALA A 150 6.30 18.11 -19.30
C ALA A 150 7.25 19.23 -19.76
N PHE A 151 7.25 20.37 -19.05
CA PHE A 151 8.11 21.53 -19.32
C PHE A 151 9.40 21.51 -18.50
N GLY A 152 9.66 20.44 -17.73
CA GLY A 152 10.85 20.32 -16.88
C GLY A 152 10.75 21.06 -15.55
N GLU A 153 9.59 21.61 -15.19
CA GLU A 153 9.40 22.35 -13.95
C GLU A 153 9.07 21.41 -12.79
N VAL A 154 9.66 21.66 -11.62
CA VAL A 154 9.36 20.93 -10.39
C VAL A 154 8.02 21.41 -9.83
N TYR A 155 6.95 20.62 -10.02
CA TYR A 155 5.59 21.04 -9.64
C TYR A 155 5.42 21.35 -8.15
N MET A 156 6.21 20.70 -7.28
CA MET A 156 6.20 20.95 -5.82
C MET A 156 6.70 22.35 -5.47
N GLN A 157 7.57 22.95 -6.28
CA GLN A 157 8.06 24.31 -6.09
C GLN A 157 7.12 25.32 -6.74
N ARG A 158 6.72 25.05 -7.99
CA ARG A 158 5.80 25.91 -8.76
C ARG A 158 4.48 26.16 -8.06
N ASN A 159 3.88 25.11 -7.49
CA ASN A 159 2.56 25.20 -6.86
C ASN A 159 2.63 25.30 -5.34
N LYS A 160 3.77 25.67 -4.77
CA LYS A 160 3.96 25.72 -3.31
C LYS A 160 2.93 26.62 -2.62
N ASP A 161 2.50 27.69 -3.27
CA ASP A 161 1.55 28.64 -2.69
C ASP A 161 0.20 28.04 -2.35
N LEU A 162 -0.24 26.99 -3.04
CA LEU A 162 -1.48 26.27 -2.71
C LEU A 162 -1.41 25.57 -1.35
N LEU A 163 -0.20 25.29 -0.84
CA LEU A 163 -0.05 24.72 0.50
C LEU A 163 -0.39 25.74 1.59
N ASN A 164 -0.34 27.04 1.29
CA ASN A 164 -0.65 28.09 2.25
C ASN A 164 -2.14 28.15 2.59
N GLU A 165 -3.00 27.58 1.74
CA GLU A 165 -4.45 27.47 1.99
C GLU A 165 -4.81 26.44 3.08
N TYR A 166 -3.86 25.60 3.50
CA TYR A 166 -4.10 24.49 4.42
C TYR A 166 -3.21 24.52 5.68
N PRO A 167 -3.26 25.57 6.53
CA PRO A 167 -2.55 25.58 7.81
C PRO A 167 -3.18 24.60 8.82
N PRO A 168 -2.40 23.91 9.67
CA PRO A 168 -0.93 23.86 9.71
C PRO A 168 -0.31 22.82 8.75
N TYR A 169 -1.13 21.99 8.10
CA TYR A 169 -0.69 20.80 7.37
C TYR A 169 0.18 21.09 6.14
N GLY A 170 -0.06 22.20 5.45
CA GLY A 170 0.73 22.63 4.29
C GLY A 170 2.04 23.32 4.66
N GLN A 171 2.16 23.81 5.90
CA GLN A 171 3.36 24.47 6.43
C GLN A 171 4.33 23.48 7.10
N ALA A 172 3.96 22.20 7.19
CA ALA A 172 4.84 21.16 7.71
C ALA A 172 6.08 20.99 6.82
N ALA A 173 7.23 20.70 7.44
CA ALA A 173 8.50 20.47 6.74
C ALA A 173 8.40 19.36 5.66
N VAL A 174 7.55 18.36 5.91
CA VAL A 174 7.13 17.38 4.91
C VAL A 174 5.61 17.49 4.74
N PRO A 175 5.13 18.07 3.62
CA PRO A 175 3.70 18.20 3.38
C PRO A 175 3.01 16.84 3.37
N ALA A 176 1.79 16.81 3.88
CA ALA A 176 0.97 15.60 3.89
C ALA A 176 0.84 14.98 2.49
N SER A 177 0.79 13.66 2.41
CA SER A 177 0.75 12.93 1.13
C SER A 177 -0.42 13.34 0.23
N CYS A 178 -1.59 13.64 0.81
CA CYS A 178 -2.76 14.14 0.09
C CYS A 178 -2.51 15.53 -0.53
N LEU A 179 -1.82 16.43 0.18
CA LEU A 179 -1.47 17.76 -0.34
C LEU A 179 -0.46 17.65 -1.48
N ARG A 180 0.51 16.74 -1.40
CA ARG A 180 1.45 16.47 -2.51
C ARG A 180 0.71 15.98 -3.77
N ASN A 181 -0.29 15.12 -3.59
CA ASN A 181 -1.16 14.68 -4.69
C ASN A 181 -2.01 15.85 -5.23
N HIS A 182 -2.49 16.76 -4.37
CA HIS A 182 -3.26 17.92 -4.79
C HIS A 182 -2.46 18.82 -5.74
N LEU A 183 -1.18 19.11 -5.43
CA LEU A 183 -0.29 19.87 -6.31
C LEU A 183 -0.11 19.19 -7.68
N MET A 184 0.05 17.87 -7.67
CA MET A 184 0.17 17.08 -8.91
C MET A 184 -1.14 17.08 -9.73
N LEU A 185 -2.30 17.02 -9.06
CA LEU A 185 -3.61 17.05 -9.72
C LEU A 185 -3.85 18.38 -10.44
N LYS A 186 -3.36 19.50 -9.90
CA LYS A 186 -3.43 20.80 -10.59
C LYS A 186 -2.69 20.78 -11.92
N GLU A 187 -1.46 20.29 -11.95
CA GLU A 187 -0.67 20.16 -13.20
C GLU A 187 -1.39 19.28 -14.23
N MET A 188 -1.99 18.17 -13.79
CA MET A 188 -2.74 17.29 -14.67
C MET A 188 -4.00 17.95 -15.24
N LYS A 189 -4.74 18.71 -14.41
CA LYS A 189 -5.95 19.44 -14.84
C LYS A 189 -5.64 20.57 -15.80
N GLU A 190 -4.51 21.23 -15.63
CA GLU A 190 -4.03 22.31 -16.50
C GLU A 190 -3.29 21.80 -17.74
N GLY A 191 -3.33 20.48 -18.01
CA GLY A 191 -2.78 19.89 -19.24
C GLY A 191 -1.24 19.86 -19.30
N ARG A 192 -0.53 20.13 -18.20
CA ARG A 192 0.94 20.15 -18.15
C ARG A 192 1.57 18.79 -17.84
N GLY A 193 0.76 17.73 -17.84
CA GLY A 193 1.28 16.38 -17.85
C GLY A 193 1.95 16.06 -19.20
N PRO A 194 2.69 14.95 -19.29
CA PRO A 194 2.97 13.95 -18.25
C PRO A 194 3.91 14.44 -17.13
N ILE A 195 3.75 13.83 -15.94
CA ILE A 195 4.65 14.03 -14.80
C ILE A 195 5.73 12.95 -14.86
N TYR A 196 6.97 13.35 -14.98
CA TYR A 196 8.12 12.47 -15.06
C TYR A 196 8.90 12.45 -13.77
N MET A 197 9.46 11.29 -13.46
CA MET A 197 10.49 11.16 -12.44
C MET A 197 11.83 11.18 -13.15
N ASP A 198 12.64 12.22 -12.90
CA ASP A 198 13.94 12.34 -13.54
C ASP A 198 14.97 11.45 -12.82
N THR A 199 14.94 10.17 -13.15
CA THR A 199 15.84 9.15 -12.60
C THR A 199 17.24 9.26 -13.20
N VAL A 200 17.36 9.72 -14.44
CA VAL A 200 18.64 9.82 -15.17
C VAL A 200 19.54 10.87 -14.52
N THR A 201 19.02 12.09 -14.32
CA THR A 201 19.77 13.16 -13.66
C THR A 201 20.05 12.82 -12.19
N ALA A 202 19.10 12.15 -11.52
CA ALA A 202 19.30 11.71 -10.13
C ALA A 202 20.48 10.74 -10.01
N LEU A 203 20.52 9.70 -10.85
CA LEU A 203 21.61 8.72 -10.87
C LEU A 203 22.94 9.36 -11.30
N ALA A 204 22.93 10.27 -12.27
CA ALA A 204 24.15 11.00 -12.68
C ALA A 204 24.76 11.78 -11.50
N LYS A 205 23.95 12.57 -10.78
CA LYS A 205 24.41 13.32 -9.59
C LYS A 205 24.92 12.43 -8.48
N LEU A 206 24.32 11.25 -8.30
CA LEU A 206 24.79 10.29 -7.31
C LEU A 206 26.14 9.68 -7.68
N ARG A 207 26.36 9.37 -8.96
CA ARG A 207 27.64 8.84 -9.47
C ARG A 207 28.81 9.82 -9.26
N GLU A 208 28.55 11.11 -9.19
CA GLU A 208 29.58 12.12 -8.85
C GLU A 208 30.02 12.06 -7.39
N THR A 209 29.17 11.54 -6.50
CA THR A 209 29.40 11.55 -5.04
C THR A 209 29.77 10.18 -4.44
N LEU A 210 29.63 9.10 -5.21
CA LEU A 210 29.76 7.72 -4.72
C LEU A 210 30.87 6.97 -5.43
N SER A 211 31.54 6.07 -4.72
CA SER A 211 32.58 5.23 -5.32
C SER A 211 31.98 4.23 -6.35
N PRO A 212 32.76 3.75 -7.34
CA PRO A 212 32.26 2.80 -8.35
C PRO A 212 31.64 1.51 -7.76
N ARG A 213 32.09 1.10 -6.58
CA ARG A 213 31.58 -0.08 -5.86
C ARG A 213 30.21 0.17 -5.23
N GLU A 214 29.98 1.38 -4.72
CA GLU A 214 28.69 1.80 -4.16
C GLU A 214 27.67 2.09 -5.25
N VAL A 215 28.10 2.64 -6.40
CA VAL A 215 27.24 2.82 -7.58
C VAL A 215 26.71 1.47 -8.08
N LYS A 216 27.57 0.46 -8.23
CA LYS A 216 27.15 -0.87 -8.67
C LYS A 216 26.22 -1.57 -7.66
N HIS A 217 26.37 -1.28 -6.38
CA HIS A 217 25.45 -1.77 -5.34
C HIS A 217 24.09 -1.09 -5.43
N LEU A 218 24.05 0.23 -5.62
CA LEU A 218 22.82 1.01 -5.72
C LEU A 218 22.04 0.73 -7.01
N GLU A 219 22.71 0.48 -8.12
CA GLU A 219 22.08 0.06 -9.39
C GLU A 219 21.39 -1.30 -9.26
N ALA A 220 21.88 -2.18 -8.37
CA ALA A 220 21.24 -3.48 -8.10
C ALA A 220 20.02 -3.36 -7.17
N GLU A 221 19.86 -2.22 -6.48
CA GLU A 221 18.74 -1.93 -5.58
C GLU A 221 17.63 -1.06 -6.21
N ALA A 222 17.92 -0.43 -7.36
CA ALA A 222 16.99 0.38 -8.14
C ALA A 222 16.07 -0.46 -9.05
#